data_AF-A0A957U663-F1
#
_entry.id   AF-A0A957U663-F1
#
_cell.length_a   1.000
_cell.length_b   1.000
_cell.length_c   1.000
_cell.angle_alpha   90.00
_cell.angle_beta   90.00
_cell.angle_gamma   90.00
#
_symmetry.space_group_name_H-M   'P 1'
#
loop_
_entity.id
_entity.type
_entity.pdbx_description
1 polymer ?
#
loop_
_entity_poly.entity_id
_entity_poly.type
_entity_poly.pdbx_seq_one_letter_code
_entity_poly.pdbx_strand_id
1 'polypeptide(L)'
;MDRTTPVAHHEEIELYIRTYYSLLRSSGPIRVRSLEETHAAMKSNLHYNAATPDLDITALVYAALRLPEEVPQTKLLVLGQMEDVFRREGFRVEKWKPVKARARRRKFYFDTKQGNLAAFVASVSDIDDLIPCLTAYQIEWNKIYEKLNNGVVGQQLRSFNSTNGYVPMDVLEGIRAALGLSAEEFAKLGQIWPGSQLIATLQKAAQYRLDVNVRVLGSGLSDYRRSVQHWWRRIEDATMELALSDRPIYFVSSNSHSIINLVSGAAWEMQQELIDFVQEHDPEGLRSELQLLNVNDPSGMANFLYYVQRLYANHPSCPEKLRDRMLHRERKAGLVRISDPHCLDVEAQVIELRSLRSKRMDPRLNLLTDEDWELLRESDAMIFNIDYPLGMAAYHIYSQLSTATDRILGVYILGKAATLNGRVGDVMIP
;
A
#
# COMPACT_ATOMS: atom_id res chain seq x y z
N MET A 1 -41.80 2.95 0.96
CA MET A 1 -40.83 2.63 2.02
C MET A 1 -39.49 3.13 1.50
N ASP A 2 -39.15 4.34 1.92
CA ASP A 2 -37.99 5.08 1.42
C ASP A 2 -36.71 4.33 1.84
N ARG A 3 -36.00 3.76 0.86
CA ARG A 3 -34.77 3.01 1.08
C ARG A 3 -33.57 3.93 0.85
N THR A 4 -33.50 5.00 1.62
CA THR A 4 -32.28 5.78 1.75
C THR A 4 -31.36 5.09 2.76
N THR A 5 -30.14 4.79 2.32
CA THR A 5 -29.00 4.41 3.17
C THR A 5 -28.94 5.36 4.37
N PRO A 6 -28.74 4.89 5.61
CA PRO A 6 -28.65 5.77 6.76
C PRO A 6 -27.43 6.68 6.59
N VAL A 7 -27.68 7.97 6.32
CA VAL A 7 -26.61 8.96 6.22
C VAL A 7 -26.51 9.69 7.55
N ALA A 8 -25.56 9.30 8.38
CA ALA A 8 -25.07 10.15 9.44
C ALA A 8 -24.13 11.19 8.82
N HIS A 9 -24.69 12.18 8.11
CA HIS A 9 -23.91 13.32 7.62
C HIS A 9 -23.39 14.09 8.84
N HIS A 10 -22.13 13.87 9.23
CA HIS A 10 -21.43 14.80 10.10
C HIS A 10 -21.02 15.99 9.23
N GLU A 11 -21.72 17.12 9.39
CA GLU A 11 -21.47 18.35 8.63
C GLU A 11 -19.99 18.78 8.73
N GLU A 12 -19.32 18.49 9.84
CA GLU A 12 -17.90 18.80 10.04
C GLU A 12 -16.98 17.96 9.15
N ILE A 13 -17.32 16.68 8.90
CA ILE A 13 -16.58 15.82 7.96
C ILE A 13 -16.71 16.38 6.54
N GLU A 14 -17.92 16.71 6.11
CA GLU A 14 -18.14 17.29 4.78
C GLU A 14 -17.46 18.66 4.63
N LEU A 15 -17.49 19.48 5.68
CA LEU A 15 -16.79 20.76 5.71
C LEU A 15 -15.28 20.56 5.54
N TYR A 16 -14.67 19.61 6.26
CA TYR A 16 -13.26 19.31 6.12
C TYR A 16 -12.91 18.84 4.70
N ILE A 17 -13.69 17.90 4.17
CA ILE A 17 -13.54 17.38 2.81
C ILE A 17 -13.61 18.50 1.78
N ARG A 18 -14.66 19.32 1.85
CA ARG A 18 -14.83 20.47 0.95
C ARG A 18 -13.70 21.48 1.09
N THR A 19 -13.19 21.70 2.31
CA THR A 19 -12.12 22.66 2.59
C THR A 19 -10.83 22.25 1.91
N TYR A 20 -10.33 21.03 2.13
CA TYR A 20 -9.09 20.63 1.47
C TYR A 20 -9.26 20.49 -0.04
N TYR A 21 -10.41 20.02 -0.54
CA TYR A 21 -10.63 19.99 -2.00
C TYR A 21 -10.64 21.37 -2.63
N SER A 22 -11.24 22.35 -1.96
CA SER A 22 -11.24 23.74 -2.43
C SER A 22 -9.83 24.32 -2.46
N LEU A 23 -9.07 24.13 -1.39
CA LEU A 23 -7.69 24.62 -1.29
C LEU A 23 -6.75 23.95 -2.30
N LEU A 24 -6.88 22.64 -2.50
CA LEU A 24 -6.04 21.87 -3.43
C LEU A 24 -6.35 22.15 -4.90
N ARG A 25 -7.49 22.79 -5.24
CA ARG A 25 -7.76 23.30 -6.59
C ARG A 25 -7.00 24.59 -6.91
N SER A 26 -6.40 25.24 -5.91
CA SER A 26 -5.58 26.42 -6.15
C SER A 26 -4.31 26.04 -6.93
N SER A 27 -3.80 26.95 -7.76
CA SER A 27 -2.61 26.71 -8.58
C SER A 27 -1.30 26.71 -7.78
N GLY A 28 -1.33 27.31 -6.59
CA GLY A 28 -0.18 27.47 -5.71
C GLY A 28 -0.09 26.43 -4.59
N PRO A 29 1.05 26.31 -3.92
CA PRO A 29 1.17 25.49 -2.72
C PRO A 29 0.28 26.04 -1.59
N ILE A 30 -0.42 25.14 -0.92
CA ILE A 30 -1.18 25.43 0.30
C ILE A 30 -0.43 24.91 1.52
N ARG A 31 -0.54 25.58 2.67
CA ARG A 31 0.06 25.08 3.91
C ARG A 31 -0.87 24.06 4.54
N VAL A 32 -0.34 22.90 4.95
CA VAL A 32 -1.10 21.90 5.72
C VAL A 32 -1.67 22.51 6.99
N ARG A 33 -0.98 23.50 7.56
CA ARG A 33 -1.43 24.26 8.73
C ARG A 33 -2.83 24.86 8.56
N SER A 34 -3.21 25.25 7.34
CA SER A 34 -4.54 25.79 7.05
C SER A 34 -5.66 24.77 7.21
N LEU A 35 -5.34 23.48 7.31
CA LEU A 35 -6.29 22.38 7.48
C LEU A 35 -6.41 21.91 8.94
N GLU A 36 -5.47 22.26 9.82
CA GLU A 36 -5.38 21.72 11.18
C GLU A 36 -6.64 22.00 12.01
N GLU A 37 -7.15 23.23 11.97
CA GLU A 37 -8.35 23.62 12.71
C GLU A 37 -9.58 22.84 12.25
N THR A 38 -9.81 22.77 10.94
CA THR A 38 -10.93 22.00 10.37
C THR A 38 -10.77 20.49 10.59
N HIS A 39 -9.55 19.97 10.59
CA HIS A 39 -9.26 18.56 10.90
C HIS A 39 -9.58 18.23 12.35
N ALA A 40 -9.20 19.10 13.29
CA ALA A 40 -9.51 18.94 14.71
C ALA A 40 -11.02 19.07 14.97
N ALA A 41 -11.69 20.02 14.31
CA ALA A 41 -13.14 20.21 14.42
C ALA A 41 -13.95 19.02 13.90
N MET A 42 -13.43 18.28 12.91
CA MET A 42 -14.04 17.05 12.38
C MET A 42 -14.19 15.95 13.44
N LYS A 43 -13.40 15.96 14.52
CA LYS A 43 -13.40 14.94 15.58
C LYS A 43 -13.23 13.52 15.01
N SER A 44 -12.16 13.33 14.23
CA SER A 44 -11.84 12.04 13.62
C SER A 44 -11.74 10.92 14.66
N ASN A 45 -12.37 9.77 14.38
CA ASN A 45 -12.18 8.54 15.16
C ASN A 45 -10.75 7.99 15.09
N LEU A 46 -9.92 8.48 14.17
CA LEU A 46 -8.51 8.11 14.06
C LEU A 46 -7.57 9.12 14.75
N HIS A 47 -8.11 10.23 15.26
CA HIS A 47 -7.33 11.32 15.83
C HIS A 47 -8.14 12.06 16.91
N TYR A 48 -8.31 11.39 18.05
CA TYR A 48 -9.16 11.83 19.15
C TYR A 48 -8.63 13.09 19.84
N ASN A 49 -7.30 13.16 20.04
CA ASN A 49 -6.68 14.27 20.77
C ASN A 49 -6.28 15.44 19.85
N ALA A 50 -6.75 15.51 18.61
CA ALA A 50 -6.32 16.53 17.64
C ALA A 50 -6.42 17.98 18.16
N ALA A 51 -7.46 18.28 18.94
CA ALA A 51 -7.70 19.62 19.49
C ALA A 51 -7.04 19.88 20.86
N THR A 52 -6.46 18.86 21.50
CA THR A 52 -5.88 18.96 22.85
C THR A 52 -4.35 19.05 22.78
N PRO A 53 -3.67 19.56 23.83
CA PRO A 53 -2.21 19.57 23.88
C PRO A 53 -1.59 18.17 24.10
N ASP A 54 -2.40 17.15 24.35
CA ASP A 54 -1.94 15.78 24.57
C ASP A 54 -1.70 15.08 23.24
N LEU A 55 -0.71 14.19 23.22
CA LEU A 55 -0.42 13.42 22.01
C LEU A 55 -1.51 12.38 21.77
N ASP A 56 -1.76 12.12 20.49
CA ASP A 56 -2.47 10.94 20.02
C ASP A 56 -1.48 9.97 19.36
N ILE A 57 -0.93 9.05 20.16
CA ILE A 57 0.04 8.07 19.65
C ILE A 57 -0.60 7.13 18.63
N THR A 58 -1.88 6.83 18.76
CA THR A 58 -2.57 5.96 17.80
C THR A 58 -2.68 6.65 16.45
N ALA A 59 -3.06 7.93 16.42
CA ALA A 59 -3.09 8.74 15.20
C ALA A 59 -1.71 8.90 14.57
N LEU A 60 -0.70 9.22 15.38
CA LEU A 60 0.68 9.37 14.93
C LEU A 60 1.22 8.08 14.30
N VAL A 61 1.03 6.94 14.95
CA VAL A 61 1.42 5.63 14.42
C VAL A 61 0.68 5.33 13.12
N TYR A 62 -0.63 5.56 13.09
CA TYR A 62 -1.46 5.33 11.91
C TYR A 62 -0.98 6.13 10.70
N ALA A 63 -0.66 7.42 10.91
CA ALA A 63 -0.16 8.32 9.88
C ALA A 63 1.29 8.01 9.47
N ALA A 64 2.18 7.79 10.44
CA ALA A 64 3.60 7.48 10.20
C ALA A 64 3.77 6.20 9.36
N LEU A 65 2.92 5.19 9.56
CA LEU A 65 2.95 3.98 8.74
C LEU A 65 2.48 4.21 7.30
N ARG A 66 1.69 5.26 7.03
CA ARG A 66 1.11 5.58 5.70
C ARG A 66 1.90 6.62 4.91
N LEU A 67 2.91 7.22 5.53
CA LEU A 67 3.75 8.23 4.92
C LEU A 67 5.22 7.76 4.88
N PRO A 68 6.05 8.30 3.97
CA PRO A 68 7.49 8.05 3.96
C PRO A 68 8.21 8.64 5.19
N GLU A 69 9.34 8.06 5.58
CA GLU A 69 10.17 8.54 6.69
C GLU A 69 10.79 9.93 6.44
N GLU A 70 10.78 10.39 5.19
CA GLU A 70 11.28 11.69 4.76
C GLU A 70 10.31 12.87 5.02
N VAL A 71 9.07 12.62 5.48
CA VAL A 71 8.09 13.69 5.80
C VAL A 71 8.65 14.78 6.72
N PRO A 72 9.38 14.48 7.81
CA PRO A 72 9.99 15.51 8.66
C PRO A 72 10.99 16.44 7.97
N GLN A 73 11.46 16.08 6.77
CA GLN A 73 12.39 16.88 5.96
C GLN A 73 11.70 17.54 4.77
N THR A 74 10.40 17.28 4.60
CA THR A 74 9.62 17.73 3.45
C THR A 74 9.13 19.16 3.69
N LYS A 75 9.43 20.05 2.75
CA LYS A 75 8.92 21.43 2.70
C LYS A 75 7.72 21.55 1.77
N LEU A 76 7.73 20.78 0.68
CA LEU A 76 6.69 20.76 -0.33
C LEU A 76 6.38 19.32 -0.75
N LEU A 77 5.13 18.93 -0.59
CA LEU A 77 4.54 17.72 -1.14
C LEU A 77 3.83 18.07 -2.45
N VAL A 78 4.29 17.50 -3.56
CA VAL A 78 3.64 17.62 -4.87
C VAL A 78 2.89 16.34 -5.22
N LEU A 79 1.60 16.47 -5.55
CA LEU A 79 0.72 15.37 -5.91
C LEU A 79 0.48 15.39 -7.41
N GLY A 80 0.59 14.26 -8.11
CA GLY A 80 0.34 14.19 -9.55
C GLY A 80 -0.01 12.78 -9.99
N GLN A 81 -0.67 12.62 -11.15
CA GLN A 81 -1.06 11.28 -11.62
C GLN A 81 0.00 10.57 -12.45
N MET A 82 0.94 11.30 -13.07
CA MET A 82 1.91 10.74 -14.02
C MET A 82 3.20 11.57 -14.08
N GLU A 83 4.31 10.95 -14.50
CA GLU A 83 5.63 11.58 -14.60
C GLU A 83 5.62 12.86 -15.46
N ASP A 84 4.87 12.88 -16.56
CA ASP A 84 4.80 14.06 -17.43
C ASP A 84 4.09 15.26 -16.78
N VAL A 85 3.19 15.02 -15.82
CA VAL A 85 2.55 16.10 -15.06
C VAL A 85 3.58 16.77 -14.15
N PHE A 86 4.40 15.97 -13.46
CA PHE A 86 5.53 16.49 -12.68
C PHE A 86 6.53 17.24 -13.57
N ARG A 87 6.90 16.65 -14.71
CA ARG A 87 7.89 17.24 -15.63
C ARG A 87 7.44 18.57 -16.20
N ARG A 88 6.16 18.70 -16.58
CA ARG A 88 5.56 19.95 -17.09
C ARG A 88 5.63 21.09 -16.06
N GLU A 89 5.55 20.74 -14.79
CA GLU A 89 5.62 21.68 -13.66
C GLU A 89 7.06 21.87 -13.13
N GLY A 90 8.06 21.35 -13.84
CA GLY A 90 9.48 21.51 -13.51
C GLY A 90 10.05 20.49 -12.52
N PHE A 91 9.26 19.50 -12.10
CA PHE A 91 9.69 18.45 -11.17
C PHE A 91 10.17 17.21 -11.96
N ARG A 92 11.49 16.99 -11.98
CA ARG A 92 12.12 15.80 -12.60
C ARG A 92 12.22 14.64 -11.60
N VAL A 93 11.05 14.11 -11.21
CA VAL A 93 10.91 13.06 -10.19
C VAL A 93 11.68 11.78 -10.53
N GLU A 94 11.95 11.52 -11.81
CA GLU A 94 12.77 10.40 -12.27
C GLU A 94 14.23 10.44 -11.78
N LYS A 95 14.71 11.62 -11.35
CA LYS A 95 16.06 11.81 -10.80
C LYS A 95 16.10 11.80 -9.27
N TRP A 96 14.94 11.73 -8.63
CA TRP A 96 14.81 11.78 -7.18
C TRP A 96 14.93 10.38 -6.58
N LYS A 97 15.20 10.30 -5.28
CA LYS A 97 15.32 9.01 -4.58
C LYS A 97 13.93 8.38 -4.45
N PRO A 98 13.68 7.15 -4.91
CA PRO A 98 12.42 6.46 -4.63
C PRO A 98 12.32 6.15 -3.14
N VAL A 99 11.17 6.45 -2.53
CA VAL A 99 10.88 6.23 -1.11
C VAL A 99 9.53 5.54 -0.95
N LYS A 100 9.26 4.90 0.19
CA LYS A 100 8.06 4.08 0.40
C LYS A 100 7.49 4.30 1.80
N ALA A 101 6.18 4.18 1.93
CA ALA A 101 5.50 4.04 3.21
C ALA A 101 5.37 2.55 3.60
N ARG A 102 5.23 2.26 4.90
CA ARG A 102 5.21 0.88 5.43
C ARG A 102 3.88 0.15 5.19
N ALA A 103 2.74 0.84 5.35
CA ALA A 103 1.41 0.23 5.36
C ALA A 103 0.53 0.56 4.15
N ARG A 104 0.81 1.66 3.42
CA ARG A 104 0.00 2.08 2.26
C ARG A 104 0.88 2.23 1.03
N ARG A 105 0.65 1.38 0.03
CA ARG A 105 1.41 1.39 -1.23
C ARG A 105 1.02 2.61 -2.05
N ARG A 106 2.00 3.49 -2.26
CA ARG A 106 1.99 4.58 -3.23
C ARG A 106 3.41 4.82 -3.70
N LYS A 107 3.54 5.28 -4.94
CA LYS A 107 4.83 5.67 -5.50
C LYS A 107 5.22 7.05 -4.97
N PHE A 108 6.33 7.11 -4.23
CA PHE A 108 6.89 8.37 -3.74
C PHE A 108 8.32 8.58 -4.21
N TYR A 109 8.70 9.84 -4.37
CA TYR A 109 10.06 10.25 -4.67
C TYR A 109 10.46 11.44 -3.82
N PHE A 110 11.68 11.42 -3.27
CA PHE A 110 12.18 12.48 -2.41
C PHE A 110 13.41 13.17 -3.00
N ASP A 111 13.34 14.50 -3.09
CA ASP A 111 14.48 15.37 -3.41
C ASP A 111 15.18 15.83 -2.13
N THR A 112 16.32 15.22 -1.84
CA THR A 112 17.14 15.55 -0.66
C THR A 112 17.73 16.96 -0.70
N LYS A 113 17.81 17.61 -1.86
CA LYS A 113 18.39 18.96 -1.99
C LYS A 113 17.40 20.05 -1.64
N GLN A 114 16.17 19.94 -2.13
CA GLN A 114 15.13 20.96 -1.93
C GLN A 114 14.16 20.61 -0.80
N GLY A 115 14.11 19.34 -0.38
CA GLY A 115 13.09 18.84 0.56
C GLY A 115 11.73 18.71 -0.10
N ASN A 116 11.68 18.34 -1.38
CA ASN A 116 10.43 18.09 -2.09
C ASN A 116 10.09 16.60 -2.03
N LEU A 117 8.83 16.28 -1.74
CA LEU A 117 8.30 14.94 -1.81
C LEU A 117 7.27 14.89 -2.93
N ALA A 118 7.43 14.00 -3.90
CA ALA A 118 6.42 13.72 -4.90
C ALA A 118 5.63 12.47 -4.50
N ALA A 119 4.31 12.54 -4.63
CA ALA A 119 3.41 11.39 -4.45
C ALA A 119 2.54 11.21 -5.68
N PHE A 120 2.54 10.00 -6.22
CA PHE A 120 1.64 9.65 -7.31
C PHE A 120 0.27 9.32 -6.73
N VAL A 121 -0.76 10.04 -7.19
CA VAL A 121 -2.14 9.84 -6.77
C VAL A 121 -2.92 9.17 -7.89
N ALA A 122 -3.43 7.97 -7.62
CA ALA A 122 -4.25 7.24 -8.58
C ALA A 122 -5.71 7.66 -8.49
N SER A 123 -6.20 8.20 -7.37
CA SER A 123 -7.58 8.66 -7.30
C SER A 123 -7.81 9.73 -6.26
N VAL A 124 -9.01 10.29 -6.28
CA VAL A 124 -9.59 11.16 -5.24
C VAL A 124 -9.43 10.52 -3.84
N SER A 125 -9.64 9.20 -3.73
CA SER A 125 -9.48 8.46 -2.48
C SER A 125 -8.03 8.43 -1.97
N ASP A 126 -7.02 8.62 -2.83
CA ASP A 126 -5.64 8.77 -2.34
C ASP A 126 -5.41 10.13 -1.69
N ILE A 127 -6.08 11.19 -2.19
CA ILE A 127 -6.06 12.51 -1.56
C ILE A 127 -6.79 12.43 -0.21
N ASP A 128 -7.94 11.77 -0.17
CA ASP A 128 -8.74 11.56 1.05
C ASP A 128 -8.00 10.77 2.14
N ASP A 129 -7.00 9.95 1.79
CA ASP A 129 -6.14 9.28 2.78
C ASP A 129 -4.88 10.11 3.10
N LEU A 130 -4.22 10.67 2.07
CA LEU A 130 -2.93 11.33 2.23
C LEU A 130 -3.03 12.66 2.99
N ILE A 131 -4.04 13.47 2.69
CA ILE A 131 -4.19 14.80 3.31
C ILE A 131 -4.51 14.71 4.79
N PRO A 132 -5.47 13.86 5.25
CA PRO A 132 -5.73 13.72 6.67
C PRO A 132 -4.57 13.06 7.41
N CYS A 133 -3.90 12.06 6.81
CA CYS A 133 -2.70 11.47 7.42
C CYS A 133 -1.57 12.50 7.60
N LEU A 134 -1.30 13.31 6.58
CA LEU A 134 -0.28 14.35 6.65
C LEU A 134 -0.63 15.42 7.69
N THR A 135 -1.91 15.82 7.75
CA THR A 135 -2.40 16.80 8.73
C THR A 135 -2.28 16.27 10.15
N ALA A 136 -2.69 15.01 10.40
CA ALA A 136 -2.55 14.36 11.70
C ALA A 136 -1.07 14.23 12.10
N TYR A 137 -0.21 13.79 11.18
CA TYR A 137 1.23 13.70 11.44
C TYR A 137 1.83 15.07 11.80
N GLN A 138 1.44 16.14 11.11
CA GLN A 138 1.92 17.49 11.39
C GLN A 138 1.45 18.02 12.76
N ILE A 139 0.18 17.82 13.10
CA ILE A 139 -0.36 18.19 14.42
C ILE A 139 0.44 17.49 15.52
N GLU A 140 0.59 16.17 15.43
CA GLU A 140 1.29 15.38 16.45
C GLU A 140 2.78 15.69 16.53
N TRP A 141 3.44 15.90 15.38
CA TRP A 141 4.83 16.39 15.36
C TRP A 141 4.98 17.72 16.08
N ASN A 142 4.05 18.66 15.82
CA ASN A 142 4.12 19.98 16.43
C ASN A 142 3.83 19.95 17.93
N LYS A 143 3.00 19.01 18.42
CA LYS A 143 2.87 18.74 19.87
C LYS A 143 4.15 18.21 20.49
N ILE A 144 4.84 17.28 19.82
CA ILE A 144 6.17 16.81 20.26
C ILE A 144 7.13 18.01 20.34
N TYR A 145 7.15 18.86 19.32
CA TYR A 145 7.96 20.08 19.32
C TYR A 145 7.62 20.97 20.51
N GLU A 146 6.34 21.28 20.78
CA GLU A 146 5.98 22.12 21.94
C GLU A 146 6.44 21.55 23.27
N LYS A 147 6.40 20.22 23.43
CA LYS A 147 6.78 19.55 24.67
C LYS A 147 8.30 19.39 24.83
N LEU A 148 9.06 19.32 23.73
CA LEU A 148 10.50 19.02 23.75
C LEU A 148 11.41 20.17 23.29
N ASN A 149 10.88 21.25 22.70
CA ASN A 149 11.70 22.36 22.22
C ASN A 149 12.46 23.05 23.35
N ASN A 150 11.86 23.11 24.53
CA ASN A 150 12.36 23.80 25.71
C ASN A 150 12.59 22.83 26.87
N GLY A 151 13.23 23.33 27.93
CA GLY A 151 13.48 22.56 29.16
C GLY A 151 14.75 21.69 29.10
N VAL A 152 15.05 21.08 30.25
CA VAL A 152 16.28 20.29 30.47
C VAL A 152 16.32 19.06 29.57
N VAL A 153 15.18 18.37 29.44
CA VAL A 153 15.05 17.17 28.59
C VAL A 153 15.33 17.50 27.12
N GLY A 154 14.77 18.59 26.60
CA GLY A 154 15.03 19.04 25.23
C GLY A 154 16.50 19.39 24.98
N GLN A 155 17.16 20.03 25.95
CA GLN A 155 18.59 20.34 25.87
C GLN A 155 19.45 19.08 25.90
N GLN A 156 19.15 18.13 26.79
CA GLN A 156 19.82 16.83 26.87
C GLN A 156 19.64 16.02 25.59
N LEU A 157 18.43 16.02 25.03
CA LEU A 157 18.13 15.35 23.78
C LEU A 157 18.97 15.93 22.63
N ARG A 158 19.12 17.26 22.56
CA ARG A 158 19.92 17.93 21.52
C ARG A 158 21.43 17.73 21.68
N SER A 159 21.94 17.60 22.91
CA SER A 159 23.37 17.37 23.16
C SER A 159 23.78 15.90 23.04
N PHE A 160 22.80 14.99 22.95
CA PHE A 160 23.06 13.56 22.86
C PHE A 160 23.65 13.16 21.49
N ASN A 161 24.93 12.81 21.46
CA ASN A 161 25.57 12.21 20.29
C ASN A 161 25.31 10.71 20.28
N SER A 162 24.54 10.24 19.30
CA SER A 162 24.07 8.86 19.11
C SER A 162 25.15 7.86 18.71
N THR A 163 26.44 8.20 18.85
CA THR A 163 27.59 7.43 18.34
C THR A 163 27.76 6.03 18.95
N ASN A 164 27.19 5.74 20.13
CA ASN A 164 27.27 4.43 20.77
C ASN A 164 25.93 3.64 20.80
N GLY A 165 24.87 4.14 20.14
CA GLY A 165 23.60 3.42 19.97
C GLY A 165 22.78 3.15 21.23
N TYR A 166 23.34 3.32 22.43
CA TYR A 166 22.66 3.11 23.71
C TYR A 166 22.23 4.44 24.31
N VAL A 167 20.94 4.56 24.60
CA VAL A 167 20.34 5.73 25.25
C VAL A 167 20.13 5.36 26.72
N PRO A 168 20.69 6.13 27.67
CA PRO A 168 20.45 5.90 29.08
C PRO A 168 18.95 5.87 29.41
N MET A 169 18.54 4.91 30.25
CA MET A 169 17.12 4.70 30.59
C MET A 169 16.48 5.90 31.29
N ASP A 170 17.26 6.65 32.08
CA ASP A 170 16.85 7.91 32.70
C ASP A 170 16.52 8.99 31.66
N VAL A 171 17.28 9.07 30.56
CA VAL A 171 16.98 10.00 29.45
C VAL A 171 15.71 9.58 28.73
N LEU A 172 15.54 8.29 28.44
CA LEU A 172 14.30 7.78 27.82
C LEU A 172 13.07 8.04 28.69
N GLU A 173 13.20 7.83 30.00
CA GLU A 173 12.15 8.08 30.96
C GLU A 173 11.82 9.58 31.11
N GLY A 174 12.84 10.44 31.08
CA GLY A 174 12.66 11.89 31.04
C GLY A 174 11.92 12.36 29.79
N ILE A 175 12.25 11.81 28.62
CA ILE A 175 11.54 12.08 27.36
C ILE A 175 10.09 11.61 27.44
N ARG A 176 9.86 10.37 27.90
CA ARG A 176 8.52 9.81 28.07
C ARG A 176 7.65 10.69 28.96
N ALA A 177 8.20 11.10 30.11
CA ALA A 177 7.51 11.97 31.06
C ALA A 177 7.23 13.36 30.47
N ALA A 178 8.20 13.95 29.76
CA ALA A 178 8.01 15.25 29.09
C ALA A 178 6.92 15.21 28.01
N LEU A 179 6.79 14.10 27.29
CA LEU A 179 5.73 13.89 26.31
C LEU A 179 4.37 13.58 26.97
N GLY A 180 4.34 13.19 28.25
CA GLY A 180 3.12 12.80 28.95
C GLY A 180 2.59 11.44 28.52
N LEU A 181 3.47 10.53 28.08
CA LEU A 181 3.08 9.23 27.54
C LEU A 181 3.18 8.12 28.57
N SER A 182 2.31 7.11 28.50
CA SER A 182 2.49 5.85 29.22
C SER A 182 3.66 5.03 28.66
N ALA A 183 4.09 3.99 29.39
CA ALA A 183 5.14 3.08 28.93
C ALA A 183 4.73 2.32 27.65
N GLU A 184 3.46 1.94 27.53
CA GLU A 184 2.93 1.25 26.35
C GLU A 184 2.92 2.18 25.12
N GLU A 185 2.46 3.41 25.29
CA GLU A 185 2.47 4.43 24.23
C GLU A 185 3.88 4.77 23.76
N PHE A 186 4.82 4.91 24.69
CA PHE A 186 6.21 5.14 24.34
C PHE A 186 6.83 3.94 23.59
N ALA A 187 6.46 2.71 23.95
CA ALA A 187 6.88 1.52 23.22
C ALA A 187 6.35 1.51 21.76
N LYS A 188 5.12 2.00 21.52
CA LYS A 188 4.58 2.17 20.15
C LYS A 188 5.41 3.14 19.30
N LEU A 189 5.97 4.20 19.89
CA LEU A 189 6.93 5.08 19.20
C LEU A 189 8.20 4.32 18.78
N GLY A 190 8.71 3.43 19.63
CA GLY A 190 9.84 2.56 19.30
C GLY A 190 9.56 1.56 18.17
N GLN A 191 8.30 1.17 17.96
CA GLN A 191 7.90 0.30 16.85
C GLN A 191 7.88 1.03 15.49
N ILE A 192 7.52 2.32 15.49
CA ILE A 192 7.55 3.13 14.27
C ILE A 192 8.97 3.60 13.93
N TRP A 193 9.79 3.92 14.95
CA TRP A 193 11.16 4.39 14.81
C TRP A 193 12.13 3.49 15.60
N PRO A 194 12.52 2.33 15.07
CA PRO A 194 13.33 1.36 15.79
C PRO A 194 14.75 1.85 16.12
N GLY A 195 15.21 1.51 17.32
CA GLY A 195 16.58 1.73 17.77
C GLY A 195 16.97 3.22 17.80
N SER A 196 18.09 3.57 17.18
CA SER A 196 18.60 4.95 17.15
C SER A 196 17.70 5.91 16.37
N GLN A 197 16.77 5.41 15.54
CA GLN A 197 15.84 6.25 14.78
C GLN A 197 14.86 7.01 15.69
N LEU A 198 14.45 6.41 16.82
CA LEU A 198 13.56 7.06 17.79
C LEU A 198 14.18 8.38 18.26
N ILE A 199 15.42 8.31 18.73
CA ILE A 199 16.13 9.49 19.23
C ILE A 199 16.43 10.48 18.12
N ALA A 200 16.91 10.02 16.97
CA ALA A 200 17.18 10.92 15.85
C ALA A 200 15.92 11.68 15.40
N THR A 201 14.75 11.03 15.45
CA THR A 201 13.48 11.65 15.10
C THR A 201 13.01 12.62 16.17
N LEU A 202 13.07 12.24 17.44
CA LEU A 202 12.72 13.13 18.55
C LEU A 202 13.66 14.34 18.64
N GLN A 203 14.94 14.17 18.34
CA GLN A 203 15.91 15.27 18.22
C GLN A 203 15.48 16.28 17.16
N LYS A 204 15.08 15.80 15.97
CA LYS A 204 14.53 16.66 14.92
C LYS A 204 13.25 17.36 15.38
N ALA A 205 12.33 16.61 15.99
CA ALA A 205 11.08 17.16 16.49
C ALA A 205 11.29 18.20 17.60
N ALA A 206 12.34 18.08 18.40
CA ALA A 206 12.71 19.09 19.40
C ALA A 206 13.42 20.33 18.82
N GLN A 207 13.83 20.31 17.55
CA GLN A 207 14.55 21.40 16.91
C GLN A 207 13.64 22.29 16.06
N TYR A 208 12.66 21.72 15.37
CA TYR A 208 11.83 22.47 14.44
C TYR A 208 10.38 21.97 14.39
N ARG A 209 9.47 22.92 14.18
CA ARG A 209 8.08 22.63 13.81
C ARG A 209 8.01 22.09 12.39
N LEU A 210 7.08 21.17 12.16
CA LEU A 210 6.74 20.70 10.83
C LEU A 210 5.68 21.63 10.22
N ASP A 211 5.94 22.08 8.99
CA ASP A 211 5.09 23.01 8.25
C ASP A 211 5.19 22.68 6.76
N VAL A 212 4.47 21.65 6.35
CA VAL A 212 4.49 21.13 4.99
C VAL A 212 3.56 21.96 4.11
N ASN A 213 4.01 22.24 2.88
CA ASN A 213 3.15 22.77 1.82
C ASN A 213 2.69 21.63 0.91
N VAL A 214 1.48 21.69 0.37
CA VAL A 214 0.95 20.71 -0.57
C VAL A 214 0.53 21.41 -1.86
N ARG A 215 0.85 20.82 -3.01
CA ARG A 215 0.39 21.29 -4.32
C ARG A 215 -0.08 20.11 -5.15
N VAL A 216 -1.29 20.18 -5.70
CA VAL A 216 -1.76 19.22 -6.70
C VAL A 216 -1.36 19.72 -8.08
N LEU A 217 -0.72 18.86 -8.85
CA LEU A 217 -0.31 19.08 -10.22
C LEU A 217 -1.34 18.42 -11.14
N GLY A 218 -1.71 19.09 -12.23
CA GLY A 218 -2.69 18.59 -13.19
C GLY A 218 -4.15 18.95 -12.85
N SER A 219 -4.99 18.91 -13.88
CA SER A 219 -6.38 19.34 -13.83
C SER A 219 -7.34 18.16 -13.73
N GLY A 220 -7.67 17.75 -12.50
CA GLY A 220 -8.85 16.93 -12.18
C GLY A 220 -9.01 15.57 -12.91
N LEU A 221 -10.25 15.07 -12.93
CA LEU A 221 -10.68 13.75 -13.46
C LEU A 221 -10.16 13.40 -14.87
N SER A 222 -9.88 14.40 -15.71
CA SER A 222 -9.44 14.22 -17.09
C SER A 222 -8.04 13.63 -17.20
N ASP A 223 -7.11 14.07 -16.34
CA ASP A 223 -5.75 13.53 -16.31
C ASP A 223 -5.75 12.09 -15.79
N TYR A 224 -6.67 11.75 -14.89
CA TYR A 224 -6.80 10.37 -14.42
C TYR A 224 -7.32 9.41 -15.49
N ARG A 225 -8.38 9.79 -16.23
CA ARG A 225 -8.86 8.99 -17.37
C ARG A 225 -7.74 8.75 -18.37
N ARG A 226 -6.89 9.75 -18.62
CA ARG A 226 -5.72 9.63 -19.48
C ARG A 226 -4.70 8.64 -18.92
N SER A 227 -4.41 8.68 -17.61
CA SER A 227 -3.52 7.69 -16.97
C SER A 227 -4.05 6.26 -17.11
N VAL A 228 -5.36 6.04 -16.90
CA VAL A 228 -5.98 4.71 -17.07
C VAL A 228 -5.95 4.24 -18.52
N GLN A 229 -6.19 5.14 -19.49
CA GLN A 229 -6.07 4.84 -20.91
C GLN A 229 -4.63 4.47 -21.31
N HIS A 230 -3.62 5.19 -20.80
CA HIS A 230 -2.22 4.84 -21.02
C HIS A 230 -1.87 3.48 -20.41
N TRP A 231 -2.31 3.23 -19.17
CA TRP A 231 -2.15 1.93 -18.51
C TRP A 231 -2.77 0.80 -19.32
N TRP A 232 -4.01 0.97 -19.81
CA TRP A 232 -4.69 -0.02 -20.64
C TRP A 232 -3.95 -0.28 -21.95
N ARG A 233 -3.51 0.78 -22.65
CA ARG A 233 -2.75 0.64 -23.90
C ARG A 233 -1.46 -0.15 -23.71
N ARG A 234 -0.78 0.01 -22.57
CA ARG A 234 0.42 -0.78 -22.25
C ARG A 234 0.11 -2.26 -22.07
N ILE A 235 -1.05 -2.57 -21.49
CA ILE A 235 -1.53 -3.94 -21.34
C ILE A 235 -1.85 -4.52 -22.72
N GLU A 236 -2.55 -3.79 -23.58
CA GLU A 236 -2.82 -4.21 -24.96
C GLU A 236 -1.52 -4.46 -25.73
N ASP A 237 -0.56 -3.53 -25.68
CA ASP A 237 0.74 -3.68 -26.33
C ASP A 237 1.49 -4.93 -25.82
N ALA A 238 1.49 -5.16 -24.50
CA ALA A 238 2.15 -6.30 -23.87
C ALA A 238 1.44 -7.65 -24.11
N THR A 239 0.17 -7.61 -24.50
CA THR A 239 -0.69 -8.79 -24.69
C THR A 239 -1.20 -8.89 -26.12
N MET A 240 -0.53 -8.21 -27.06
CA MET A 240 -0.91 -8.15 -28.47
C MET A 240 -1.03 -9.54 -29.10
N GLU A 241 -0.12 -10.46 -28.74
CA GLU A 241 -0.16 -11.86 -29.21
C GLU A 241 -1.35 -12.66 -28.66
N LEU A 242 -1.91 -12.23 -27.53
CA LEU A 242 -3.05 -12.89 -26.88
C LEU A 242 -4.39 -12.34 -27.36
N ALA A 243 -4.43 -11.22 -28.10
CA ALA A 243 -5.65 -10.54 -28.53
C ALA A 243 -6.64 -10.31 -27.36
N LEU A 244 -6.14 -9.73 -26.25
CA LEU A 244 -6.90 -9.57 -25.00
C LEU A 244 -8.28 -8.91 -25.20
N SER A 245 -8.36 -7.90 -26.05
CA SER A 245 -9.57 -7.11 -26.27
C SER A 245 -10.66 -7.87 -27.05
N ASP A 246 -10.27 -8.83 -27.89
CA ASP A 246 -11.18 -9.55 -28.81
C ASP A 246 -11.73 -10.85 -28.20
N ARG A 247 -11.08 -11.36 -27.16
CA ARG A 247 -11.40 -12.67 -26.55
C ARG A 247 -12.26 -12.51 -25.30
N PRO A 248 -13.08 -13.52 -24.95
CA PRO A 248 -13.89 -13.47 -23.73
C PRO A 248 -13.02 -13.45 -22.47
N ILE A 249 -13.33 -12.56 -21.52
CA ILE A 249 -12.59 -12.46 -20.26
C ILE A 249 -13.44 -12.72 -19.03
N TYR A 250 -12.84 -13.34 -18.02
CA TYR A 250 -13.26 -13.27 -16.63
C TYR A 250 -12.43 -12.20 -15.94
N PHE A 251 -13.07 -11.09 -15.60
CA PHE A 251 -12.41 -10.00 -14.88
C PHE A 251 -12.27 -10.37 -13.40
N VAL A 252 -11.05 -10.24 -12.87
CA VAL A 252 -10.78 -10.45 -11.45
C VAL A 252 -10.04 -9.24 -10.87
N SER A 253 -10.51 -8.76 -9.73
CA SER A 253 -9.77 -7.79 -8.91
C SER A 253 -9.32 -8.50 -7.65
N SER A 254 -8.01 -8.77 -7.52
CA SER A 254 -7.44 -9.53 -6.40
C SER A 254 -5.98 -9.16 -6.15
N ASN A 255 -5.35 -9.68 -5.08
CA ASN A 255 -3.91 -9.50 -4.92
C ASN A 255 -3.16 -10.20 -6.06
N SER A 256 -2.09 -9.58 -6.57
CA SER A 256 -1.28 -10.13 -7.66
C SER A 256 -0.74 -11.55 -7.41
N HIS A 257 -0.60 -12.00 -6.16
CA HIS A 257 -0.11 -13.35 -5.86
C HIS A 257 -1.22 -14.40 -5.73
N SER A 258 -2.47 -13.99 -5.49
CA SER A 258 -3.55 -14.90 -5.07
C SER A 258 -3.86 -15.97 -6.12
N ILE A 259 -4.05 -15.59 -7.38
CA ILE A 259 -4.39 -16.54 -8.45
C ILE A 259 -3.14 -17.31 -8.90
N ILE A 260 -2.01 -16.62 -9.06
CA ILE A 260 -0.78 -17.22 -9.57
C ILE A 260 -0.29 -18.38 -8.70
N ASN A 261 -0.36 -18.21 -7.38
CA ASN A 261 0.02 -19.26 -6.44
C ASN A 261 -0.80 -20.54 -6.67
N LEU A 262 -2.08 -20.38 -7.03
CA LEU A 262 -3.00 -21.50 -7.24
C LEU A 262 -2.83 -22.18 -8.61
N VAL A 263 -2.43 -21.44 -9.65
CA VAL A 263 -2.42 -21.97 -11.04
C VAL A 263 -1.04 -22.33 -11.57
N SER A 264 0.03 -21.72 -11.04
CA SER A 264 1.40 -21.91 -11.58
C SER A 264 2.05 -23.23 -11.16
N GLY A 265 1.69 -23.75 -9.98
CA GLY A 265 2.32 -24.93 -9.37
C GLY A 265 3.76 -24.74 -8.93
N ALA A 266 4.29 -23.51 -9.01
CA ALA A 266 5.69 -23.21 -8.75
C ALA A 266 6.09 -23.57 -7.31
N ALA A 267 5.30 -23.16 -6.32
CA ALA A 267 5.57 -23.41 -4.90
C ALA A 267 5.68 -24.91 -4.58
N TRP A 268 4.80 -25.72 -5.16
CA TRP A 268 4.75 -27.16 -4.93
C TRP A 268 5.93 -27.90 -5.54
N GLU A 269 6.36 -27.50 -6.73
CA GLU A 269 7.55 -28.08 -7.36
C GLU A 269 8.82 -27.80 -6.58
N MET A 270 8.93 -26.63 -5.97
CA MET A 270 10.11 -26.20 -5.20
C MET A 270 9.92 -26.40 -3.69
N GLN A 271 8.99 -27.27 -3.27
CA GLN A 271 8.62 -27.43 -1.87
C GLN A 271 9.85 -27.73 -0.99
N GLN A 272 10.74 -28.61 -1.45
CA GLN A 272 11.93 -28.97 -0.69
C GLN A 272 12.88 -27.78 -0.55
N GLU A 273 13.16 -27.05 -1.64
CA GLU A 273 14.01 -25.87 -1.60
C GLU A 273 13.45 -24.76 -0.68
N LEU A 274 12.12 -24.62 -0.60
CA LEU A 274 11.46 -23.66 0.28
C LEU A 274 11.57 -24.07 1.76
N ILE A 275 11.42 -25.37 2.05
CA ILE A 275 11.60 -25.92 3.39
C ILE A 275 13.05 -25.75 3.84
N ASP A 276 14.01 -26.07 2.98
CA ASP A 276 15.43 -25.94 3.27
C ASP A 276 15.81 -24.48 3.56
N PHE A 277 15.26 -23.53 2.78
CA PHE A 277 15.43 -22.09 3.02
C PHE A 277 14.96 -21.66 4.42
N VAL A 278 13.79 -22.14 4.87
CA VAL A 278 13.28 -21.84 6.22
C VAL A 278 14.16 -22.48 7.28
N GLN A 279 14.57 -23.73 7.08
CA GLN A 279 15.45 -24.43 8.02
C GLN A 279 16.83 -23.77 8.12
N GLU A 280 17.37 -23.21 7.05
CA GLU A 280 18.68 -22.55 7.07
C GLU A 280 18.62 -21.13 7.66
N HIS A 281 17.66 -20.31 7.22
CA HIS A 281 17.65 -18.87 7.49
C HIS A 281 16.64 -18.41 8.55
N ASP A 282 15.67 -19.24 8.92
CA ASP A 282 14.59 -18.91 9.88
C ASP A 282 13.96 -17.52 9.68
N PRO A 283 13.57 -17.17 8.44
CA PRO A 283 13.03 -15.86 8.17
C PRO A 283 11.78 -15.65 9.01
N GLU A 284 11.70 -14.52 9.71
CA GLU A 284 10.56 -14.16 10.57
C GLU A 284 10.23 -15.20 11.68
N GLY A 285 11.15 -16.14 12.00
CA GLY A 285 10.90 -17.19 12.99
C GLY A 285 10.02 -18.35 12.49
N LEU A 286 9.91 -18.51 11.16
CA LEU A 286 9.02 -19.50 10.51
C LEU A 286 9.41 -20.96 10.76
N ARG A 287 10.57 -21.28 11.33
CA ARG A 287 10.89 -22.68 11.69
C ARG A 287 9.90 -23.26 12.67
N SER A 288 9.43 -22.46 13.63
CA SER A 288 8.46 -22.91 14.63
C SER A 288 7.11 -23.22 13.97
N GLU A 289 6.66 -22.38 13.06
CA GLU A 289 5.45 -22.59 12.27
C GLU A 289 5.55 -23.87 11.42
N LEU A 290 6.68 -24.08 10.73
CA LEU A 290 6.91 -25.28 9.93
C LEU A 290 6.83 -26.57 10.76
N GLN A 291 7.30 -26.56 12.01
CA GLN A 291 7.22 -27.70 12.91
C GLN A 291 5.79 -27.99 13.39
N LEU A 292 4.94 -26.97 13.46
CA LEU A 292 3.54 -27.07 13.87
C LEU A 292 2.62 -27.51 12.72
N LEU A 293 3.07 -27.43 11.47
CA LEU A 293 2.28 -27.84 10.32
C LEU A 293 1.98 -29.34 10.37
N ASN A 294 0.69 -29.66 10.35
CA ASN A 294 0.24 -31.03 10.18
C ASN A 294 0.46 -31.46 8.73
N VAL A 295 1.28 -32.49 8.51
CA VAL A 295 1.53 -33.07 7.17
C VAL A 295 0.22 -33.54 6.51
N ASN A 296 -0.80 -33.85 7.31
CA ASN A 296 -2.12 -34.26 6.85
C ASN A 296 -3.10 -33.10 6.59
N ASP A 297 -2.68 -31.84 6.77
CA ASP A 297 -3.45 -30.67 6.35
C ASP A 297 -2.81 -30.04 5.09
N PRO A 298 -3.32 -30.37 3.88
CA PRO A 298 -2.84 -29.79 2.64
C PRO A 298 -3.01 -28.27 2.59
N SER A 299 -3.98 -27.71 3.33
CA SER A 299 -4.26 -26.27 3.32
C SER A 299 -3.19 -25.47 4.06
N GLY A 300 -2.79 -25.94 5.24
CA GLY A 300 -1.70 -25.34 6.01
C GLY A 300 -0.39 -25.33 5.22
N MET A 301 -0.02 -26.48 4.63
CA MET A 301 1.18 -26.59 3.81
C MET A 301 1.13 -25.66 2.58
N ALA A 302 0.01 -25.65 1.84
CA ALA A 302 -0.13 -24.79 0.67
C ALA A 302 0.10 -23.31 1.01
N ASN A 303 -0.60 -22.81 2.04
CA ASN A 303 -0.53 -21.43 2.46
C ASN A 303 0.89 -21.06 2.95
N PHE A 304 1.53 -21.98 3.68
CA PHE A 304 2.91 -21.81 4.14
C PHE A 304 3.87 -21.69 2.97
N LEU A 305 3.83 -22.61 2.00
CA LEU A 305 4.71 -22.59 0.84
C LEU A 305 4.52 -21.31 0.01
N TYR A 306 3.28 -20.85 -0.18
CA TYR A 306 2.99 -19.59 -0.88
C TYR A 306 3.58 -18.37 -0.16
N TYR A 307 3.53 -18.35 1.17
CA TYR A 307 4.12 -17.28 1.97
C TYR A 307 5.66 -17.29 1.88
N VAL A 308 6.26 -18.47 2.06
CA VAL A 308 7.72 -18.66 2.02
C VAL A 308 8.28 -18.39 0.64
N GLN A 309 7.59 -18.78 -0.44
CA GLN A 309 8.01 -18.49 -1.82
C GLN A 309 8.27 -17.00 -2.02
N ARG A 310 7.41 -16.14 -1.48
CA ARG A 310 7.57 -14.68 -1.55
C ARG A 310 8.80 -14.21 -0.79
N LEU A 311 9.05 -14.75 0.41
CA LEU A 311 10.23 -14.40 1.20
C LEU A 311 11.51 -14.85 0.50
N TYR A 312 11.53 -16.09 0.02
CA TYR A 312 12.71 -16.64 -0.64
C TYR A 312 13.01 -15.90 -1.95
N ALA A 313 12.00 -15.62 -2.78
CA ALA A 313 12.18 -14.87 -4.02
C ALA A 313 12.82 -13.49 -3.82
N ASN A 314 12.58 -12.85 -2.67
CA ASN A 314 13.13 -11.54 -2.30
C ASN A 314 14.42 -11.63 -1.48
N HIS A 315 14.85 -12.83 -1.06
CA HIS A 315 16.03 -13.00 -0.23
C HIS A 315 17.32 -12.91 -1.08
N PRO A 316 18.41 -12.29 -0.58
CA PRO A 316 19.68 -12.20 -1.32
C PRO A 316 20.31 -13.55 -1.66
N SER A 317 20.04 -14.61 -0.89
CA SER A 317 20.55 -15.97 -1.19
C SER A 317 19.79 -16.70 -2.29
N CYS A 318 18.70 -16.14 -2.82
CA CYS A 318 17.91 -16.78 -3.87
C CYS A 318 18.71 -16.92 -5.18
N PRO A 319 18.95 -18.15 -5.67
CA PRO A 319 19.67 -18.35 -6.92
C PRO A 319 18.87 -17.79 -8.11
N GLU A 320 19.55 -17.11 -9.03
CA GLU A 320 18.93 -16.55 -10.25
C GLU A 320 18.16 -17.63 -11.05
N LYS A 321 18.75 -18.82 -11.18
CA LYS A 321 18.11 -19.99 -11.81
C LYS A 321 16.77 -20.37 -11.19
N LEU A 322 16.57 -20.14 -9.90
CA LEU A 322 15.31 -20.45 -9.22
C LEU A 322 14.23 -19.44 -9.61
N ARG A 323 14.58 -18.16 -9.72
CA ARG A 323 13.66 -17.13 -10.25
C ARG A 323 13.27 -17.43 -11.69
N ASP A 324 14.22 -17.85 -12.52
CA ASP A 324 13.93 -18.26 -13.89
C ASP A 324 12.99 -19.46 -13.95
N ARG A 325 13.17 -20.45 -13.06
CA ARG A 325 12.24 -21.59 -12.92
C ARG A 325 10.83 -21.13 -12.57
N MET A 326 10.68 -20.20 -11.61
CA MET A 326 9.37 -19.63 -11.23
C MET A 326 8.70 -18.95 -12.43
N LEU A 327 9.41 -18.06 -13.12
CA LEU A 327 8.90 -17.34 -14.29
C LEU A 327 8.55 -18.29 -15.44
N HIS A 328 9.35 -19.33 -15.65
CA HIS A 328 9.07 -20.37 -16.64
C HIS A 328 7.79 -21.14 -16.31
N ARG A 329 7.53 -21.42 -15.04
CA ARG A 329 6.32 -22.10 -14.60
C ARG A 329 5.07 -21.25 -14.79
N GLU A 330 5.18 -19.98 -14.48
CA GLU A 330 4.14 -19.00 -14.77
C GLU A 330 3.80 -18.94 -16.26
N ARG A 331 4.80 -18.80 -17.14
CA ARG A 331 4.58 -18.82 -18.60
C ARG A 331 3.92 -20.12 -19.07
N LYS A 332 4.32 -21.26 -18.50
CA LYS A 332 3.70 -22.57 -18.79
C LYS A 332 2.25 -22.70 -18.32
N ALA A 333 1.80 -21.85 -17.40
CA ALA A 333 0.40 -21.74 -17.01
C ALA A 333 -0.38 -20.72 -17.88
N GLY A 334 0.25 -20.19 -18.94
CA GLY A 334 -0.35 -19.16 -19.80
C GLY A 334 -0.42 -17.78 -19.14
N LEU A 335 0.39 -17.53 -18.10
CA LEU A 335 0.43 -16.24 -17.42
C LEU A 335 1.34 -15.25 -18.16
N VAL A 336 0.81 -14.06 -18.41
CA VAL A 336 1.57 -12.85 -18.73
C VAL A 336 1.37 -11.84 -17.61
N ARG A 337 2.46 -11.41 -16.98
CA ARG A 337 2.46 -10.33 -15.98
C ARG A 337 2.79 -9.00 -16.66
N ILE A 338 1.99 -7.99 -16.38
CA ILE A 338 2.21 -6.62 -16.83
C ILE A 338 2.33 -5.73 -15.59
N SER A 339 3.55 -5.31 -15.30
CA SER A 339 3.83 -4.32 -14.27
C SER A 339 4.24 -3.02 -14.97
N ASP A 340 3.40 -1.99 -14.93
CA ASP A 340 3.78 -0.67 -15.44
C ASP A 340 3.98 0.32 -14.29
N PRO A 341 5.23 0.70 -13.96
CA PRO A 341 5.50 1.65 -12.90
C PRO A 341 5.26 3.11 -13.29
N HIS A 342 4.96 3.45 -14.55
CA HIS A 342 5.03 4.84 -15.03
C HIS A 342 3.74 5.64 -14.88
N CYS A 343 2.57 5.01 -15.07
CA CYS A 343 1.29 5.71 -15.12
C CYS A 343 0.35 5.37 -13.97
N LEU A 344 0.18 4.08 -13.65
CA LEU A 344 -0.73 3.61 -12.62
C LEU A 344 -0.08 2.42 -11.92
N ASP A 345 0.09 2.51 -10.59
CA ASP A 345 0.69 1.45 -9.76
C ASP A 345 -0.32 0.31 -9.49
N VAL A 346 -0.83 -0.29 -10.58
CA VAL A 346 -1.74 -1.42 -10.59
C VAL A 346 -1.19 -2.46 -11.55
N GLU A 347 -0.66 -3.56 -11.01
CA GLU A 347 -0.22 -4.71 -11.80
C GLU A 347 -1.42 -5.38 -12.46
N ALA A 348 -1.24 -5.83 -13.70
CA ALA A 348 -2.22 -6.63 -14.43
C ALA A 348 -1.65 -7.98 -14.81
N GLN A 349 -2.51 -8.97 -14.92
CA GLN A 349 -2.17 -10.36 -15.19
C GLN A 349 -3.19 -10.95 -16.15
N VAL A 350 -2.71 -11.54 -17.24
CA VAL A 350 -3.54 -12.30 -18.18
C VAL A 350 -3.19 -13.77 -18.04
N ILE A 351 -4.20 -14.62 -17.88
CA ILE A 351 -4.04 -16.08 -17.78
C ILE A 351 -4.96 -16.74 -18.80
N GLU A 352 -4.38 -17.50 -19.73
CA GLU A 352 -5.17 -18.29 -20.68
C GLU A 352 -5.74 -19.56 -20.04
N LEU A 353 -7.06 -19.74 -20.07
CA LEU A 353 -7.70 -20.93 -19.47
C LEU A 353 -7.23 -22.24 -20.12
N ARG A 354 -7.04 -22.24 -21.44
CA ARG A 354 -6.52 -23.39 -22.20
C ARG A 354 -5.13 -23.86 -21.78
N SER A 355 -4.37 -23.01 -21.11
CA SER A 355 -2.99 -23.29 -20.66
C SER A 355 -2.94 -23.91 -19.26
N LEU A 356 -4.06 -23.89 -18.52
CA LEU A 356 -4.16 -24.47 -17.19
C LEU A 356 -4.09 -26.01 -17.24
N ARG A 357 -3.51 -26.62 -16.21
CA ARG A 357 -3.34 -28.07 -16.12
C ARG A 357 -3.64 -28.55 -14.70
N SER A 358 -4.63 -29.44 -14.55
CA SER A 358 -5.04 -30.08 -13.28
C SER A 358 -3.86 -30.44 -12.37
N LYS A 359 -2.90 -31.22 -12.89
CA LYS A 359 -1.74 -31.74 -12.12
C LYS A 359 -0.79 -30.67 -11.57
N ARG A 360 -0.90 -29.41 -12.01
CA ARG A 360 -0.03 -28.30 -11.58
C ARG A 360 -0.73 -27.32 -10.66
N MET A 361 -2.05 -27.41 -10.55
CA MET A 361 -2.80 -26.47 -9.72
C MET A 361 -2.69 -26.84 -8.25
N ASP A 362 -3.10 -25.90 -7.40
CA ASP A 362 -3.31 -26.16 -5.98
C ASP A 362 -4.18 -27.42 -5.80
N PRO A 363 -3.72 -28.42 -5.02
CA PRO A 363 -4.45 -29.67 -4.83
C PRO A 363 -5.88 -29.50 -4.31
N ARG A 364 -6.19 -28.37 -3.66
CA ARG A 364 -7.54 -28.04 -3.16
C ARG A 364 -8.53 -27.70 -4.28
N LEU A 365 -8.05 -27.43 -5.50
CA LEU A 365 -8.86 -27.06 -6.65
C LEU A 365 -9.29 -28.26 -7.51
N ASN A 366 -9.28 -29.47 -6.96
CA ASN A 366 -9.69 -30.70 -7.63
C ASN A 366 -11.23 -30.83 -7.73
N LEU A 367 -11.87 -29.83 -8.34
CA LEU A 367 -13.33 -29.71 -8.46
C LEU A 367 -13.85 -30.17 -9.82
N LEU A 368 -12.98 -30.18 -10.83
CA LEU A 368 -13.33 -30.44 -12.23
C LEU A 368 -13.05 -31.88 -12.62
N THR A 369 -13.94 -32.46 -13.43
CA THR A 369 -13.76 -33.78 -14.02
C THR A 369 -12.73 -33.75 -15.15
N ASP A 370 -12.24 -34.93 -15.59
CA ASP A 370 -11.35 -35.00 -16.75
C ASP A 370 -12.00 -34.46 -18.03
N GLU A 371 -13.33 -34.62 -18.19
CA GLU A 371 -14.10 -34.07 -19.32
C GLU A 371 -14.12 -32.53 -19.29
N ASP A 372 -14.35 -31.93 -18.12
CA ASP A 372 -14.28 -30.47 -17.93
C ASP A 372 -12.89 -29.94 -18.30
N TRP A 373 -11.83 -30.68 -17.97
CA TRP A 373 -10.46 -30.34 -18.30
C TRP A 373 -10.15 -30.42 -19.80
N GLU A 374 -10.79 -31.33 -20.54
CA GLU A 374 -10.69 -31.34 -22.00
C GLU A 374 -11.41 -30.12 -22.60
N LEU A 375 -12.62 -29.79 -22.12
CA LEU A 375 -13.35 -28.59 -22.55
C LEU A 375 -12.56 -27.30 -22.27
N LEU A 376 -11.89 -27.20 -21.12
CA LEU A 376 -11.04 -26.06 -20.79
C LEU A 376 -9.88 -25.87 -21.76
N ARG A 377 -9.31 -26.95 -22.31
CA ARG A 377 -8.20 -26.86 -23.29
C ARG A 377 -8.65 -26.27 -24.62
N GLU A 378 -9.93 -26.38 -24.95
CA GLU A 378 -10.54 -25.78 -26.13
C GLU A 378 -11.01 -24.35 -25.87
N SER A 379 -11.01 -23.90 -24.62
CA SER A 379 -11.52 -22.59 -24.24
C SER A 379 -10.70 -21.45 -24.82
N ASP A 380 -11.41 -20.48 -25.41
CA ASP A 380 -10.81 -19.23 -25.86
C ASP A 380 -10.79 -18.13 -24.78
N ALA A 381 -11.40 -18.38 -23.62
CA ALA A 381 -11.50 -17.38 -22.57
C ALA A 381 -10.21 -17.20 -21.77
N MET A 382 -10.05 -16.00 -21.21
CA MET A 382 -8.92 -15.62 -20.37
C MET A 382 -9.39 -15.10 -19.01
N ILE A 383 -8.53 -15.23 -18.00
CA ILE A 383 -8.67 -14.50 -16.74
C ILE A 383 -7.84 -13.22 -16.85
N PHE A 384 -8.48 -12.08 -16.67
CA PHE A 384 -7.80 -10.79 -16.55
C PHE A 384 -7.85 -10.34 -15.10
N ASN A 385 -6.73 -10.47 -14.38
CA ASN A 385 -6.60 -10.09 -12.99
C ASN A 385 -5.86 -8.75 -12.83
N ILE A 386 -6.31 -7.88 -11.94
CA ILE A 386 -5.63 -6.63 -11.57
C ILE A 386 -5.36 -6.56 -10.06
N ASP A 387 -4.27 -5.89 -9.67
CA ASP A 387 -3.85 -5.71 -8.28
C ASP A 387 -4.80 -4.76 -7.52
N TYR A 388 -5.87 -5.36 -7.02
CA TYR A 388 -6.88 -4.86 -6.08
C TYR A 388 -6.96 -3.33 -5.85
N PRO A 389 -7.34 -2.52 -6.87
CA PRO A 389 -7.65 -1.12 -6.65
C PRO A 389 -8.96 -0.99 -5.86
N LEU A 390 -9.09 0.09 -5.08
CA LEU A 390 -10.30 0.40 -4.31
C LEU A 390 -10.88 1.77 -4.69
N GLY A 391 -12.15 1.97 -4.35
CA GLY A 391 -12.84 3.25 -4.53
C GLY A 391 -12.91 3.69 -5.99
N MET A 392 -12.64 4.98 -6.23
CA MET A 392 -12.75 5.57 -7.57
C MET A 392 -11.74 4.99 -8.56
N ALA A 393 -10.57 4.51 -8.09
CA ALA A 393 -9.60 3.89 -8.98
C ALA A 393 -10.17 2.61 -9.63
N ALA A 394 -10.81 1.77 -8.83
CA ALA A 394 -11.46 0.55 -9.32
C ALA A 394 -12.55 0.85 -10.34
N TYR A 395 -13.38 1.87 -10.07
CA TYR A 395 -14.44 2.29 -10.97
C TYR A 395 -13.90 2.70 -12.35
N HIS A 396 -12.87 3.54 -12.40
CA HIS A 396 -12.34 4.04 -13.66
C HIS A 396 -11.58 2.97 -14.45
N ILE A 397 -10.84 2.10 -13.77
CA ILE A 397 -10.16 0.96 -14.41
C ILE A 397 -11.20 0.02 -15.03
N TYR A 398 -12.22 -0.36 -14.27
CA TYR A 398 -13.27 -1.25 -14.76
C TYR A 398 -14.07 -0.59 -15.90
N SER A 399 -14.39 0.70 -15.81
CA SER A 399 -15.07 1.43 -16.89
C SER A 399 -14.25 1.50 -18.18
N GLN A 400 -12.93 1.65 -18.09
CA GLN A 400 -12.06 1.60 -19.27
C GLN A 400 -12.06 0.19 -19.87
N LEU A 401 -11.88 -0.82 -19.03
CA LEU A 401 -11.86 -2.22 -19.46
C LEU A 401 -13.19 -2.66 -20.10
N SER A 402 -14.32 -2.29 -19.51
CA SER A 402 -15.64 -2.63 -20.03
C SER A 402 -15.94 -1.97 -21.37
N THR A 403 -15.23 -0.90 -21.70
CA THR A 403 -15.34 -0.21 -23.00
C THR A 403 -14.38 -0.80 -24.02
N ALA A 404 -13.25 -1.35 -23.56
CA ALA A 404 -12.16 -1.79 -24.41
C ALA A 404 -12.15 -3.31 -24.69
N THR A 405 -12.97 -4.10 -23.99
CA THR A 405 -13.07 -5.54 -24.16
C THR A 405 -14.44 -5.94 -24.71
N ASP A 406 -14.46 -6.88 -25.65
CA ASP A 406 -15.69 -7.27 -26.35
C ASP A 406 -16.69 -8.02 -25.43
N ARG A 407 -16.19 -8.94 -24.60
CA ARG A 407 -17.03 -9.84 -23.80
C ARG A 407 -16.45 -10.09 -22.42
N ILE A 408 -17.17 -9.64 -21.40
CA ILE A 408 -16.91 -9.97 -20.00
C ILE A 408 -17.88 -11.07 -19.57
N LEU A 409 -17.37 -12.29 -19.35
CA LEU A 409 -18.16 -13.46 -18.97
C LEU A 409 -18.47 -13.50 -17.47
N GLY A 410 -17.66 -12.83 -16.65
CA GLY A 410 -17.84 -12.76 -15.20
C GLY A 410 -16.93 -11.73 -14.56
N VAL A 411 -17.37 -11.20 -13.42
CA VAL A 411 -16.67 -10.18 -12.62
C VAL A 411 -16.52 -10.72 -11.21
N TYR A 412 -15.27 -10.88 -10.78
CA TYR A 412 -14.94 -11.40 -9.44
C TYR A 412 -14.10 -10.37 -8.70
N ILE A 413 -14.53 -9.98 -7.51
CA ILE A 413 -13.80 -9.02 -6.68
C ILE A 413 -13.44 -9.74 -5.39
N LEU A 414 -12.15 -10.03 -5.22
CA LEU A 414 -11.59 -10.73 -4.08
C LEU A 414 -10.92 -9.73 -3.15
N GLY A 415 -11.49 -9.51 -1.98
CA GLY A 415 -10.76 -8.80 -0.93
C GLY A 415 -11.53 -8.67 0.37
N LYS A 416 -11.05 -7.73 1.21
CA LYS A 416 -11.59 -7.53 2.55
C LYS A 416 -12.88 -6.74 2.46
N ALA A 417 -14.00 -7.44 2.58
CA ALA A 417 -15.27 -6.79 2.85
C ALA A 417 -15.39 -6.60 4.36
N ALA A 418 -15.43 -5.35 4.81
CA ALA A 418 -15.71 -5.02 6.20
C ALA A 418 -17.22 -4.83 6.33
N THR A 419 -17.86 -5.65 7.15
CA THR A 419 -19.22 -5.41 7.60
C THR A 419 -19.17 -4.71 8.95
N LEU A 420 -20.03 -3.70 9.15
CA LEU A 420 -20.26 -3.12 10.47
C LEU A 420 -20.93 -4.13 11.42
N ASN A 421 -21.61 -5.13 10.85
CA ASN A 421 -22.43 -6.12 11.55
C ASN A 421 -21.94 -7.55 11.25
N GLY A 422 -20.67 -7.84 11.51
CA GLY A 422 -20.17 -9.22 11.40
C GLY A 422 -18.92 -9.46 12.24
N ARG A 423 -18.72 -10.73 12.59
CA ARG A 423 -17.58 -11.24 13.33
C ARG A 423 -16.53 -11.79 12.37
N VAL A 424 -15.31 -11.96 12.86
CA VAL A 424 -14.24 -12.63 12.11
C VAL A 424 -14.70 -14.05 11.78
N GLY A 425 -14.80 -14.37 10.49
CA GLY A 425 -15.28 -15.66 9.98
C GLY A 425 -16.66 -15.62 9.33
N ASP A 426 -17.41 -14.52 9.46
CA ASP A 426 -18.70 -14.38 8.79
C ASP A 426 -18.51 -14.23 7.27
N VAL A 427 -19.36 -14.93 6.50
CA VAL A 427 -19.39 -14.85 5.04
C VAL A 427 -20.35 -13.73 4.63
N MET A 428 -19.84 -12.67 4.02
CA MET A 428 -20.67 -11.63 3.42
C MET A 428 -21.14 -12.12 2.05
N ILE A 429 -22.47 -12.27 1.89
CA ILE A 429 -23.10 -12.51 0.59
C ILE A 429 -23.58 -11.15 0.08
N PRO A 430 -23.05 -10.64 -1.06
CA PRO A 430 -23.38 -9.32 -1.61
C PRO A 430 -24.85 -9.11 -1.96
#